data_AF-A0A0N0H1S2-F1
#
_entry.id   AF-A0A0N0H1S2-F1
#
_cell.length_a   1.000
_cell.length_b   1.000
_cell.length_c   1.000
_cell.angle_alpha   90.00
_cell.angle_beta   90.00
_cell.angle_gamma   90.00
#
_symmetry.space_group_name_H-M   'P 1'
#
loop_
_entity.id
_entity.type
_entity.pdbx_description
1 polymer ?
#
loop_
_entity_poly.entity_id
_entity_poly.type
_entity_poly.pdbx_seq_one_letter_code
_entity_poly.pdbx_strand_id
1 'polypeptide(L)' 'ILVSMLAMAGAAVLIADRAARESEQRWCGLITTMDRAYREEPPATDLGRQLARDIAELRREFRC' A
#
# COMPACT_ATOMS: atom_id res chain seq x y z
N ILE A 1 -2.69 -17.34 -34.13
CA ILE A 1 -1.43 -16.87 -33.49
C ILE A 1 -1.59 -15.48 -32.87
N LEU A 2 -1.95 -14.44 -33.64
CA LEU A 2 -2.20 -13.08 -33.10
C LEU A 2 -3.25 -13.00 -31.98
N VAL A 3 -4.42 -13.65 -32.16
CA VAL A 3 -5.49 -13.67 -31.14
C VAL A 3 -5.02 -14.34 -29.84
N SER A 4 -4.24 -15.41 -29.95
CA SER A 4 -3.68 -16.15 -28.81
C SER A 4 -2.68 -15.30 -28.02
N MET A 5 -1.83 -14.52 -28.72
CA MET A 5 -0.89 -13.59 -28.09
C MET A 5 -1.59 -12.43 -27.38
N LEU A 6 -2.62 -11.85 -28.01
CA LEU A 6 -3.45 -10.81 -27.40
C LEU A 6 -4.18 -11.32 -26.14
N ALA A 7 -4.69 -12.54 -26.16
CA ALA A 7 -5.34 -13.15 -25.00
C ALA A 7 -4.36 -13.39 -23.84
N MET A 8 -3.15 -13.88 -24.11
CA MET A 8 -2.12 -14.06 -23.09
C MET A 8 -1.66 -12.73 -22.48
N ALA A 9 -1.45 -11.70 -23.31
CA ALA A 9 -1.08 -10.37 -22.84
C ALA A 9 -2.19 -9.75 -21.97
N GLY A 10 -3.45 -9.85 -22.39
CA GLY A 10 -4.59 -9.36 -21.61
C GLY A 10 -4.74 -10.08 -20.26
N ALA A 11 -4.56 -11.40 -20.23
CA ALA A 11 -4.58 -12.17 -18.99
C ALA A 11 -3.44 -11.77 -18.04
N ALA A 12 -2.23 -11.55 -18.55
CA ALA A 12 -1.09 -11.11 -17.75
C ALA A 12 -1.35 -9.74 -17.09
N VAL A 13 -1.93 -8.78 -17.83
CA VAL A 13 -2.28 -7.46 -17.29
C VAL A 13 -3.34 -7.57 -16.18
N LEU A 14 -4.36 -8.41 -16.35
CA LEU A 14 -5.40 -8.61 -15.33
C LEU A 14 -4.86 -9.26 -14.05
N ILE A 15 -3.95 -10.22 -14.19
CA ILE A 15 -3.30 -10.86 -13.04
C ILE A 15 -2.40 -9.86 -12.31
N ALA A 16 -1.63 -9.07 -13.06
CA ALA A 16 -0.78 -8.02 -12.48
C ALA A 16 -1.61 -6.94 -11.76
N ASP A 17 -2.74 -6.51 -12.33
CA ASP A 17 -3.65 -5.54 -11.69
C ASP A 17 -4.26 -6.11 -10.40
N ARG A 18 -4.70 -7.38 -10.39
CA ARG A 18 -5.17 -8.03 -9.16
C ARG A 18 -4.10 -8.12 -8.10
N ALA A 19 -2.91 -8.58 -8.46
CA ALA A 19 -1.78 -8.68 -7.53
C ALA A 19 -1.37 -7.31 -6.98
N ALA A 20 -1.40 -6.27 -7.82
CA ALA A 20 -1.13 -4.90 -7.41
C ALA A 20 -2.17 -4.41 -6.40
N ARG A 21 -3.47 -4.61 -6.65
CA ARG A 21 -4.55 -4.21 -5.72
C ARG A 21 -4.50 -4.97 -4.40
N GLU A 22 -4.23 -6.27 -4.42
CA GLU A 22 -4.07 -7.05 -3.19
C GLU A 22 -2.87 -6.56 -2.36
N SER A 23 -1.77 -6.23 -3.03
CA SER A 23 -0.59 -5.65 -2.38
C SER A 23 -0.93 -4.29 -1.76
N GLU A 24 -1.59 -3.41 -2.51
CA GLU A 24 -2.02 -2.08 -2.06
C GLU A 24 -2.93 -2.18 -0.82
N GLN A 25 -3.90 -3.10 -0.82
CA GLN A 25 -4.76 -3.33 0.34
C GLN A 25 -3.98 -3.78 1.58
N ARG A 26 -2.99 -4.67 1.42
CA ARG A 26 -2.14 -5.12 2.53
C ARG A 26 -1.29 -3.98 3.08
N TRP A 27 -0.70 -3.17 2.21
CA TRP A 27 0.07 -1.99 2.59
C TRP A 27 -0.80 -0.98 3.34
N CYS A 28 -1.97 -0.66 2.81
CA CYS A 28 -2.90 0.25 3.49
C CYS A 28 -3.36 -0.27 4.85
N GLY A 29 -3.59 -1.58 4.98
CA GLY A 29 -3.90 -2.20 6.26
C GLY A 29 -2.78 -1.99 7.30
N LEU A 30 -1.52 -2.21 6.89
CA LEU A 30 -0.36 -2.01 7.75
C LEU A 30 -0.18 -0.53 8.13
N ILE A 31 -0.16 0.37 7.14
CA ILE A 31 0.04 1.81 7.33
C ILE A 31 -1.05 2.39 8.25
N THR A 32 -2.32 2.03 8.02
CA THR A 32 -3.44 2.49 8.85
C THR A 32 -3.32 1.99 10.28
N THR A 33 -2.84 0.76 10.47
CA THR A 33 -2.62 0.18 11.80
C THR A 33 -1.52 0.93 12.54
N MET A 34 -0.41 1.23 11.87
CA MET A 34 0.69 1.99 12.49
C MET A 34 0.29 3.45 12.77
N ASP A 35 -0.42 4.11 11.86
CA ASP A 35 -0.96 5.45 12.09
C ASP A 35 -1.91 5.47 13.30
N ARG A 36 -2.78 4.45 13.43
CA ARG A 36 -3.63 4.28 14.62
C ARG A 36 -2.80 4.11 15.88
N ALA A 37 -1.78 3.25 15.86
CA ALA A 37 -0.92 3.02 17.02
C ALA A 37 -0.27 4.33 17.51
N TYR A 38 0.22 5.18 16.61
CA TYR A 38 0.78 6.48 16.99
C TYR A 38 -0.24 7.53 17.43
N ARG A 39 -1.53 7.36 17.08
CA ARG A 39 -2.61 8.20 17.62
C ARG A 39 -3.01 7.77 19.02
N GLU A 40 -3.03 6.47 19.28
CA GLU A 40 -3.35 5.90 20.59
C GLU A 40 -2.22 6.14 21.59
N GLU A 41 -0.97 5.91 21.17
CA GLU A 41 0.23 6.15 21.96
C GLU A 41 1.19 7.09 21.20
N PRO A 42 1.14 8.41 21.49
CA PRO A 42 1.99 9.38 20.83
C PRO A 42 3.49 9.08 21.02
N PRO A 43 4.31 9.22 19.97
CA PRO A 43 5.73 8.88 20.05
C PRO A 43 6.51 9.82 20.97
N ALA A 44 7.18 9.26 21.97
CA ALA A 44 7.97 10.01 22.93
C ALA A 44 9.36 10.43 22.39
N THR A 45 9.94 9.66 21.46
CA THR A 45 11.28 9.90 20.92
C THR A 45 11.24 10.68 19.60
N ASP A 46 12.35 11.34 19.26
CA ASP A 46 12.49 12.05 17.98
C ASP A 46 12.31 11.10 16.78
N LEU A 47 12.93 9.92 16.87
CA LEU A 47 12.79 8.88 15.84
C LEU A 47 11.33 8.43 15.69
N GLY A 48 10.61 8.23 16.80
CA GLY A 48 9.19 7.87 16.75
C GLY A 48 8.33 8.96 16.11
N ARG A 49 8.62 10.24 16.41
CA ARG A 49 7.93 11.37 15.77
C ARG A 49 8.22 11.44 14.27
N GLN A 50 9.42 11.07 13.85
CA GLN A 50 9.77 10.99 12.44
C GLN A 50 9.01 9.85 11.75
N LEU A 51 9.05 8.63 12.31
CA LEU A 51 8.27 7.50 11.78
C LEU A 51 6.77 7.81 11.68
N ALA A 52 6.19 8.46 12.69
CA ALA A 52 4.78 8.84 12.65
C ALA A 52 4.45 9.81 11.51
N ARG A 53 5.36 10.74 11.19
CA ARG A 53 5.20 11.63 10.03
C ARG A 53 5.32 10.87 8.72
N ASP A 54 6.34 10.02 8.60
CA ASP A 54 6.59 9.24 7.38
C ASP A 54 5.42 8.29 7.09
N ILE A 55 4.83 7.67 8.13
CA ILE A 55 3.63 6.83 8.01
C ILE A 55 2.40 7.65 7.59
N ALA A 56 2.23 8.85 8.16
CA ALA A 56 1.14 9.74 7.77
C ALA A 56 1.28 10.25 6.33
N GLU A 57 2.51 10.38 5.81
CA GLU A 57 2.79 10.70 4.41
C GLU A 57 2.49 9.50 3.51
N LEU A 58 3.01 8.31 3.82
CA LEU A 58 2.72 7.08 3.09
C LEU A 58 1.22 6.82 2.98
N ARG A 59 0.46 7.09 4.05
CA ARG A 59 -1.00 7.00 4.05
C ARG A 59 -1.63 7.84 2.92
N ARG A 60 -1.18 9.09 2.75
CA ARG A 60 -1.65 9.99 1.68
C ARG A 60 -1.22 9.52 0.30
N GLU A 61 0.01 9.01 0.16
CA GLU A 61 0.52 8.50 -1.11
C GLU A 61 -0.27 7.29 -1.61
N PHE A 62 -0.54 6.35 -0.70
CA PHE A 62 -1.34 5.15 -0.97
C PHE A 62 -2.86 5.45 -0.99
N ARG A 63 -3.29 6.67 -0.67
CA ARG A 63 -4.69 7.11 -0.59
C ARG A 63 -5.56 6.22 0.32
N CYS A 64 -4.95 5.74 1.39
CA CYS A 64 -5.65 5.29 2.60
C CYS A 64 -5.64 6.41 3.66
#